data_AF-A0A6G3WXF4-F1
#
_entry.id   AF-A0A6G3WXF4-F1
#
_cell.length_a   1.000
_cell.length_b   1.000
_cell.length_c   1.000
_cell.angle_alpha   90.00
_cell.angle_beta   90.00
_cell.angle_gamma   90.00
#
_symmetry.space_group_name_H-M   'P 1'
#
loop_
_entity.id
_entity.type
_entity.pdbx_description
1 polymer ?
#
loop_
_entity_poly.entity_id
_entity_poly.type
_entity_poly.pdbx_seq_one_letter_code
_entity_poly.pdbx_strand_id
1 'polypeptide(L)'
;GRPVLGVTAVWAVLLAVLSALGVPGDTLRTGSTLVIQPLWFVGVYTVVTALTPVCVTLARKLGGWAALPLLASVAVVDYLRYGPFAEAMPSWLSVLNILPGWLFAYQLGVSWGEGRIGKRGARLLLVGGGVLFAALLLAFHYPASMVGVPGEARTNSHPPSLLVVALAAAQSGAAILLRDRLGRLLRKPQLWAPVVVINLSAMTILCWHQTAMLAAAVPASLTG
;
A
#
# COMPACT_ATOMS: atom_id res chain seq x y z
N GLY A 1 -3.15 15.82 -7.47
CA GLY A 1 -3.99 16.95 -7.05
C GLY A 1 -5.39 16.87 -7.64
N ARG A 2 -5.54 17.14 -8.94
CA ARG A 2 -6.84 17.26 -9.64
C ARG A 2 -7.85 16.11 -9.43
N PRO A 3 -7.48 14.81 -9.54
CA PRO A 3 -8.47 13.73 -9.40
C PRO A 3 -8.98 13.56 -7.96
N VAL A 4 -8.13 13.81 -6.97
CA VAL A 4 -8.49 13.73 -5.54
C VAL A 4 -9.50 14.82 -5.20
N LEU A 5 -9.21 16.07 -5.59
CA LEU A 5 -10.14 17.19 -5.41
C LEU A 5 -11.48 16.95 -6.11
N GLY A 6 -11.45 16.37 -7.33
CA GLY A 6 -12.65 16.03 -8.08
C GLY A 6 -13.54 15.02 -7.34
N VAL A 7 -12.97 13.90 -6.87
CA VAL A 7 -13.74 12.88 -6.14
C VAL A 7 -14.25 13.43 -4.81
N THR A 8 -13.42 14.17 -4.05
CA THR A 8 -13.84 14.76 -2.79
C THR A 8 -14.99 15.74 -2.98
N ALA A 9 -14.95 16.59 -4.01
CA ALA A 9 -16.02 17.55 -4.30
C ALA A 9 -17.32 16.84 -4.71
N VAL A 10 -17.23 15.84 -5.60
CA VAL A 10 -18.41 15.08 -6.06
C VAL A 10 -19.07 14.33 -4.89
N TRP A 11 -18.28 13.69 -4.02
CA TRP A 11 -18.82 13.00 -2.86
C TRP A 11 -19.36 13.94 -1.79
N ALA A 12 -18.78 15.13 -1.59
CA ALA A 12 -19.33 16.13 -0.69
C ALA A 12 -20.74 16.57 -1.14
N VAL A 13 -20.92 16.82 -2.44
CA VAL A 13 -22.23 17.15 -3.02
C VAL A 13 -23.19 15.96 -2.91
N LEU A 14 -22.74 14.76 -3.26
CA LEU A 14 -23.56 13.55 -3.23
C LEU A 14 -24.07 13.24 -1.82
N LEU A 15 -23.21 13.34 -0.79
CA LEU A 15 -23.59 13.13 0.60
C LEU A 15 -24.61 14.18 1.08
N ALA A 16 -24.45 15.44 0.69
CA ALA A 16 -25.41 16.50 1.02
C ALA A 16 -26.79 16.22 0.38
N VAL A 17 -26.82 15.80 -0.89
CA VAL A 17 -28.05 15.45 -1.60
C VAL A 17 -28.71 14.21 -0.98
N LEU A 18 -27.97 13.14 -0.73
CA LEU A 18 -28.52 11.91 -0.14
C LEU A 18 -29.03 12.15 1.29
N SER A 19 -28.36 13.01 2.07
CA SER A 19 -28.85 13.45 3.38
C SER A 19 -30.16 14.23 3.26
N ALA A 20 -30.29 15.12 2.28
CA ALA A 20 -31.52 15.87 2.04
C ALA A 20 -32.68 14.97 1.57
N LEU A 21 -32.37 13.84 0.91
CA LEU A 21 -33.33 12.82 0.47
C LEU A 21 -33.72 11.82 1.58
N GLY A 22 -33.21 11.99 2.81
CA GLY A 22 -33.60 11.18 3.96
C GLY A 22 -32.93 9.80 4.04
N VAL A 23 -31.82 9.58 3.32
CA VAL A 23 -31.05 8.33 3.41
C VAL A 23 -30.53 8.13 4.84
N PRO A 24 -30.64 6.92 5.43
CA PRO A 24 -30.17 6.65 6.79
C PRO A 24 -28.69 7.02 6.99
N GLY A 25 -28.38 7.61 8.15
CA GLY A 25 -27.03 8.07 8.49
C GLY A 25 -25.97 6.97 8.45
N ASP A 26 -26.33 5.72 8.75
CA ASP A 26 -25.41 4.58 8.70
C ASP A 26 -25.00 4.23 7.28
N THR A 27 -25.91 4.35 6.31
CA THR A 27 -25.63 4.17 4.88
C THR A 27 -24.72 5.28 4.37
N LEU A 28 -24.97 6.52 4.77
CA LEU A 28 -24.10 7.67 4.45
C LEU A 28 -22.70 7.50 5.05
N ARG A 29 -22.61 7.06 6.32
CA ARG A 29 -21.34 6.76 6.98
C ARG A 29 -20.58 5.65 6.27
N THR A 30 -21.27 4.60 5.84
CA THR A 30 -20.65 3.48 5.13
C THR A 30 -20.11 3.92 3.78
N GLY A 31 -20.93 4.61 2.97
CA GLY A 31 -20.52 5.13 1.66
C GLY A 31 -19.37 6.11 1.76
N SER A 32 -19.43 7.06 2.70
CA SER A 32 -18.34 8.03 2.93
C SER A 32 -17.05 7.35 3.40
N THR A 33 -17.14 6.37 4.31
CA THR A 33 -15.97 5.61 4.78
C THR A 33 -15.30 4.86 3.63
N LEU A 34 -16.06 4.16 2.79
CA LEU A 34 -15.52 3.42 1.64
C LEU A 34 -14.75 4.31 0.66
N VAL A 35 -15.18 5.56 0.51
CA VAL A 35 -14.58 6.51 -0.44
C VAL A 35 -13.39 7.26 0.15
N ILE A 36 -13.45 7.58 1.45
CA ILE A 36 -12.39 8.31 2.15
C ILE A 36 -11.25 7.35 2.53
N GLN A 37 -11.56 6.08 2.81
CA GLN A 37 -10.58 5.08 3.24
C GLN A 37 -9.47 4.76 2.21
N PRO A 38 -9.62 4.99 0.90
CA PRO A 38 -8.45 4.96 0.00
C PRO A 38 -7.65 6.27 -0.01
N LEU A 39 -8.23 7.40 0.38
CA LEU A 39 -7.61 8.72 0.23
C LEU A 39 -6.44 8.96 1.19
N TRP A 40 -6.38 8.29 2.35
CA TRP A 40 -5.20 8.39 3.23
C TRP A 40 -3.93 7.90 2.52
N PHE A 41 -4.04 6.93 1.60
CA PHE A 41 -2.90 6.47 0.81
C PHE A 41 -2.31 7.61 -0.02
N VAL A 42 -3.14 8.53 -0.54
CA VAL A 42 -2.68 9.73 -1.24
C VAL A 42 -1.87 10.63 -0.31
N GLY A 43 -2.32 10.78 0.94
CA GLY A 43 -1.59 11.52 1.98
C GLY A 43 -0.21 10.91 2.23
N VAL A 44 -0.16 9.60 2.47
CA VAL A 44 1.10 8.87 2.67
C VAL A 44 1.99 8.93 1.43
N TYR A 45 1.44 8.73 0.23
CA TYR A 45 2.17 8.81 -1.02
C TYR A 45 2.79 10.19 -1.23
N THR A 46 2.08 11.26 -0.86
CA THR A 46 2.59 12.64 -0.91
C THR A 46 3.79 12.81 0.03
N VAL A 47 3.68 12.34 1.28
CA VAL A 47 4.77 12.40 2.27
C VAL A 47 5.98 11.59 1.80
N VAL A 48 5.77 10.35 1.36
CA VAL A 48 6.83 9.47 0.84
C VAL A 48 7.53 10.11 -0.36
N THR A 49 6.77 10.71 -1.28
CA THR A 49 7.33 11.41 -2.45
C THR A 49 8.07 12.70 -2.04
N ALA A 50 7.59 13.43 -1.03
CA ALA A 50 8.31 14.59 -0.49
C ALA A 50 9.65 14.18 0.16
N LEU A 51 9.75 12.96 0.70
CA LEU A 51 10.97 12.40 1.28
C LEU A 51 11.94 11.81 0.26
N THR A 52 11.62 11.83 -1.04
CA THR A 52 12.51 11.37 -2.13
C THR A 52 13.98 11.86 -2.00
N PRO A 53 14.29 13.16 -1.77
CA PRO A 53 15.69 13.61 -1.69
C PRO A 53 16.45 12.94 -0.53
N VAL A 54 15.76 12.66 0.58
CA VAL A 54 16.34 11.92 1.72
C VAL A 54 16.57 10.48 1.33
N CYS A 55 15.59 9.82 0.71
CA CYS A 55 15.70 8.45 0.23
C CYS A 55 16.84 8.24 -0.75
N VAL A 56 17.01 9.18 -1.70
CA VAL A 56 18.11 9.17 -2.67
C VAL A 56 19.45 9.36 -1.97
N THR A 57 19.53 10.27 -0.99
CA THR A 57 20.76 10.49 -0.22
C THR A 57 21.15 9.23 0.57
N LEU A 58 20.19 8.60 1.24
CA LEU A 58 20.39 7.35 1.98
C LEU A 58 20.73 6.19 1.04
N ALA A 59 20.07 6.08 -0.12
CA ALA A 59 20.40 5.08 -1.13
C ALA A 59 21.84 5.24 -1.63
N ARG A 60 22.30 6.47 -1.88
CA ARG A 60 23.68 6.70 -2.32
C ARG A 60 24.72 6.36 -1.25
N LYS A 61 24.42 6.62 0.03
CA LYS A 61 25.33 6.35 1.16
C LYS A 61 25.34 4.89 1.60
N LEU A 62 24.16 4.27 1.73
CA LEU A 62 23.97 2.95 2.35
C LEU A 62 23.56 1.87 1.33
N GLY A 63 23.25 2.25 0.10
CA GLY A 63 22.84 1.31 -0.95
C GLY A 63 21.50 0.64 -0.64
N GLY A 64 21.45 -0.69 -0.82
CA GLY A 64 20.29 -1.51 -0.44
C GLY A 64 20.03 -1.56 1.07
N TRP A 65 21.03 -1.25 1.90
CA TRP A 65 20.88 -1.24 3.36
C TRP A 65 20.09 -0.05 3.90
N ALA A 66 19.82 0.97 3.07
CA ALA A 66 18.98 2.10 3.42
C ALA A 66 17.56 1.70 3.86
N ALA A 67 17.08 0.53 3.44
CA ALA A 67 15.77 0.01 3.84
C ALA A 67 15.78 -0.72 5.20
N LEU A 68 16.96 -1.06 5.75
CA LEU A 68 17.08 -1.84 6.99
C LEU A 68 16.51 -1.11 8.22
N PRO A 69 16.73 0.20 8.43
CA PRO A 69 16.13 0.91 9.56
C PRO A 69 14.60 0.93 9.50
N LEU A 70 14.04 0.98 8.29
CA LEU A 70 12.59 0.96 8.07
C LEU A 70 12.01 -0.42 8.41
N LEU A 71 12.67 -1.49 7.96
CA LEU A 71 12.35 -2.86 8.35
C LEU A 71 12.43 -3.05 9.87
N ALA A 72 13.50 -2.55 10.50
CA ALA A 72 13.71 -2.67 11.94
C ALA A 72 12.62 -1.94 12.73
N SER A 73 12.26 -0.71 12.32
CA SER A 73 11.15 0.03 12.92
C SER A 73 9.85 -0.79 12.86
N VAL A 74 9.53 -1.34 11.69
CA VAL A 74 8.32 -2.14 11.52
C VAL A 74 8.35 -3.38 12.41
N ALA A 75 9.45 -4.12 12.41
CA ALA A 75 9.62 -5.33 13.20
C ALA A 75 9.50 -5.06 14.71
N VAL A 76 10.08 -3.98 15.22
CA VAL A 76 10.00 -3.62 16.64
C VAL A 76 8.57 -3.29 17.03
N VAL A 77 7.88 -2.45 16.27
CA VAL A 77 6.49 -2.08 16.59
C VAL A 77 5.55 -3.28 16.44
N ASP A 78 5.76 -4.14 15.44
CA ASP A 78 4.97 -5.37 15.26
C ASP A 78 5.24 -6.35 16.43
N TYR A 79 6.49 -6.49 16.88
CA TYR A 79 6.82 -7.27 18.07
C TYR A 79 6.19 -6.71 19.35
N LEU A 80 6.19 -5.39 19.54
CA LEU A 80 5.54 -4.78 20.70
C LEU A 80 4.01 -4.94 20.65
N ARG A 81 3.42 -4.93 19.45
CA ARG A 81 1.97 -5.04 19.24
C ARG A 81 1.43 -6.45 19.47
N TYR A 82 2.21 -7.48 19.14
CA TYR A 82 1.78 -8.88 19.19
C TYR A 82 2.59 -9.76 20.14
N GLY A 83 3.60 -9.18 20.80
CA GLY A 83 4.45 -9.87 21.75
C GLY A 83 3.96 -9.74 23.20
N PRO A 84 4.82 -10.07 24.17
CA PRO A 84 4.46 -10.14 25.59
C PRO A 84 4.06 -8.79 26.21
N PHE A 85 4.37 -7.68 25.53
CA PHE A 85 4.06 -6.31 25.98
C PHE A 85 2.82 -5.71 25.31
N ALA A 86 2.04 -6.51 24.56
CA ALA A 86 0.90 -6.03 23.78
C ALA A 86 -0.12 -5.25 24.63
N GLU A 87 -0.42 -5.70 25.85
CA GLU A 87 -1.38 -5.04 26.75
C GLU A 87 -0.87 -3.70 27.28
N ALA A 88 0.45 -3.53 27.40
CA ALA A 88 1.08 -2.30 27.87
C ALA A 88 1.38 -1.31 26.73
N MET A 89 1.27 -1.74 25.47
CA MET A 89 1.66 -0.90 24.34
C MET A 89 0.60 0.18 24.07
N PRO A 90 0.98 1.47 24.05
CA PRO A 90 0.06 2.52 23.66
C PRO A 90 -0.42 2.35 22.21
N SER A 91 -1.72 2.46 21.98
CA SER A 91 -2.34 2.26 20.66
C SER A 91 -1.76 3.18 19.58
N TRP A 92 -1.42 4.42 19.93
CA TRP A 92 -0.82 5.42 19.02
C TRP A 92 0.56 5.00 18.51
N LEU A 93 1.30 4.16 19.23
CA LEU A 93 2.66 3.74 18.86
C LEU A 93 2.63 2.93 17.55
N SER A 94 1.52 2.22 17.31
CA SER A 94 1.30 1.49 16.06
C SER A 94 1.25 2.43 14.84
N VAL A 95 0.78 3.67 15.01
CA VAL A 95 0.69 4.68 13.93
C VAL A 95 2.08 5.04 13.39
N LEU A 96 3.12 4.93 14.21
CA LEU A 96 4.50 5.18 13.78
C LEU A 96 4.94 4.25 12.65
N ASN A 97 4.36 3.04 12.53
CA ASN A 97 4.68 2.10 11.45
C ASN A 97 4.10 2.47 10.09
N ILE A 98 3.17 3.43 10.03
CA ILE A 98 2.58 3.85 8.75
C ILE A 98 3.69 4.34 7.83
N LEU A 99 4.48 5.33 8.25
CA LEU A 99 5.48 5.91 7.37
C LEU A 99 6.60 4.91 7.02
N PRO A 100 7.27 4.23 7.98
CA PRO A 100 8.34 3.28 7.67
C PRO A 100 7.88 2.08 6.83
N GLY A 101 6.68 1.55 7.06
CA GLY A 101 6.16 0.42 6.29
C GLY A 101 5.99 0.73 4.81
N TRP A 102 5.43 1.89 4.48
CA TRP A 102 5.28 2.32 3.07
C TRP A 102 6.59 2.84 2.47
N LEU A 103 7.39 3.54 3.28
CA LEU A 103 8.69 4.05 2.86
C LEU A 103 9.68 2.91 2.58
N PHE A 104 9.53 1.74 3.20
CA PHE A 104 10.38 0.57 2.94
C PHE A 104 10.36 0.17 1.45
N ALA A 105 9.15 -0.05 0.90
CA ALA A 105 8.99 -0.41 -0.51
C ALA A 105 9.52 0.70 -1.44
N TYR A 106 9.24 1.96 -1.08
CA TYR A 106 9.71 3.12 -1.81
C TYR A 106 11.25 3.21 -1.82
N GLN A 107 11.89 3.03 -0.67
CA GLN A 107 13.33 3.07 -0.50
C GLN A 107 14.02 1.94 -1.28
N LEU A 108 13.44 0.74 -1.33
CA LEU A 108 13.94 -0.33 -2.21
C LEU A 108 13.90 0.09 -3.69
N GLY A 109 12.79 0.71 -4.11
CA GLY A 109 12.65 1.25 -5.47
C GLY A 109 13.71 2.31 -5.79
N VAL A 110 13.93 3.26 -4.88
CA VAL A 110 14.96 4.31 -5.03
C VAL A 110 16.36 3.70 -5.06
N SER A 111 16.69 2.80 -4.12
CA SER A 111 17.99 2.13 -4.08
C SER A 111 18.26 1.29 -5.34
N TRP A 112 17.23 0.68 -5.92
CA TRP A 112 17.36 0.02 -7.23
C TRP A 112 17.52 1.02 -8.38
N GLY A 113 16.77 2.13 -8.39
CA GLY A 113 16.90 3.20 -9.38
C GLY A 113 18.30 3.84 -9.41
N GLU A 114 18.93 3.96 -8.24
CA GLU A 114 20.33 4.40 -8.07
C GLU A 114 21.36 3.31 -8.41
N GLY A 115 20.93 2.14 -8.91
CA GLY A 115 21.80 1.02 -9.27
C GLY A 115 22.44 0.31 -8.07
N ARG A 116 21.93 0.53 -6.85
CA ARG A 116 22.50 0.00 -5.60
C ARG A 116 21.98 -1.38 -5.21
N ILE A 117 20.98 -1.90 -5.93
CA ILE A 117 20.47 -3.27 -5.77
C ILE A 117 20.76 -4.07 -7.03
N GLY A 118 21.81 -4.88 -6.98
CA GLY A 118 22.14 -5.82 -8.06
C GLY A 118 21.36 -7.14 -7.98
N LYS A 119 21.64 -8.06 -8.90
CA LYS A 119 20.97 -9.38 -8.97
C LYS A 119 21.05 -10.20 -7.68
N ARG A 120 22.17 -10.12 -6.95
CA ARG A 120 22.34 -10.81 -5.65
C ARG A 120 21.38 -10.23 -4.60
N GLY A 121 21.31 -8.90 -4.49
CA GLY A 121 20.38 -8.23 -3.58
C GLY A 121 18.91 -8.53 -3.95
N ALA A 122 18.58 -8.57 -5.23
CA ALA A 122 17.25 -8.93 -5.69
C ALA A 122 16.86 -10.39 -5.32
N ARG A 123 17.80 -11.35 -5.42
CA ARG A 123 17.56 -12.72 -4.94
C ARG A 123 17.38 -12.79 -3.43
N LEU A 124 18.19 -12.04 -2.68
CA LEU A 124 18.07 -11.95 -1.23
C LEU A 124 16.69 -11.39 -0.83
N LEU A 125 16.23 -10.33 -1.50
CA LEU A 125 14.90 -9.76 -1.28
C LEU A 125 13.78 -10.75 -1.63
N LEU A 126 13.90 -11.44 -2.77
CA LEU A 126 12.91 -12.44 -3.20
C LEU A 126 12.81 -13.61 -2.22
N VAL A 127 13.93 -14.26 -1.93
CA VAL A 127 13.96 -15.46 -1.08
C VAL A 127 13.75 -15.08 0.37
N GLY A 128 14.45 -14.07 0.88
CA GLY A 128 14.32 -13.61 2.27
C GLY A 128 12.93 -13.06 2.56
N GLY A 129 12.37 -12.23 1.67
CA GLY A 129 11.00 -11.75 1.76
C GLY A 129 9.98 -12.89 1.70
N GLY A 130 10.16 -13.85 0.79
CA GLY A 130 9.28 -15.01 0.65
C GLY A 130 9.32 -15.94 1.88
N VAL A 131 10.50 -16.23 2.42
CA VAL A 131 10.67 -17.04 3.63
C VAL A 131 10.06 -16.33 4.84
N LEU A 132 10.33 -15.04 5.01
CA LEU A 132 9.74 -14.26 6.09
C LEU A 132 8.21 -14.21 5.97
N PHE A 133 7.68 -14.01 4.75
CA PHE A 133 6.24 -14.02 4.50
C PHE A 133 5.61 -15.37 4.88
N ALA A 134 6.20 -16.48 4.43
CA ALA A 134 5.73 -17.82 4.75
C ALA A 134 5.79 -18.12 6.25
N ALA A 135 6.87 -17.71 6.94
CA ALA A 135 6.99 -17.88 8.38
C ALA A 135 5.90 -17.10 9.14
N LEU A 136 5.69 -15.83 8.79
CA LEU A 136 4.68 -15.00 9.44
C LEU A 136 3.26 -15.52 9.22
N LEU A 137 2.96 -16.00 8.01
CA LEU A 137 1.66 -16.58 7.67
C LEU A 137 1.42 -17.92 8.37
N LEU A 138 2.39 -18.85 8.26
CA LEU A 138 2.19 -20.25 8.65
C LEU A 138 2.53 -20.54 10.11
N ALA A 139 3.50 -19.83 10.70
CA ALA A 139 3.94 -20.08 12.08
C ALA A 139 3.41 -19.02 13.06
N PHE A 140 3.30 -17.76 12.63
CA PHE A 140 2.85 -16.66 13.49
C PHE A 140 1.40 -16.23 13.26
N HIS A 141 0.65 -17.01 12.47
CA HIS A 141 -0.80 -16.83 12.26
C HIS A 141 -1.19 -15.41 11.84
N TYR A 142 -0.37 -14.76 11.02
CA TYR A 142 -0.76 -13.49 10.43
C TYR A 142 -1.92 -13.73 9.46
N PRO A 143 -2.88 -12.81 9.37
CA PRO A 143 -3.97 -12.95 8.42
C PRO A 143 -3.45 -12.93 6.99
N ALA A 144 -4.02 -13.78 6.14
CA ALA A 144 -3.68 -13.84 4.72
C ALA A 144 -4.12 -12.58 3.98
N SER A 145 -5.15 -11.88 4.47
CA SER A 145 -5.61 -10.64 3.87
C SER A 145 -4.62 -9.50 4.10
N MET A 146 -4.15 -8.87 3.02
CA MET A 146 -3.33 -7.65 3.11
C MET A 146 -4.18 -6.41 3.41
N VAL A 147 -5.48 -6.46 3.14
CA VAL A 147 -6.45 -5.39 3.42
C VAL A 147 -7.24 -5.72 4.67
N GLY A 148 -7.70 -4.69 5.39
CA GLY A 148 -8.61 -4.91 6.52
C GLY A 148 -9.92 -5.52 6.02
N VAL A 149 -10.24 -6.71 6.51
CA VAL A 149 -11.54 -7.36 6.25
C VAL A 149 -12.40 -7.21 7.50
N PRO A 150 -13.66 -6.76 7.38
CA PRO A 150 -14.59 -6.73 8.52
C PRO A 150 -14.70 -8.12 9.16
N GLY A 151 -14.41 -8.22 10.46
CA GLY A 151 -14.47 -9.48 11.22
C GLY A 151 -13.12 -10.12 11.55
N GLU A 152 -12.01 -9.68 10.96
CA GLU A 152 -10.68 -10.13 11.40
C GLU A 152 -10.14 -9.29 12.56
N ALA A 153 -9.60 -9.98 13.58
CA ALA A 153 -9.01 -9.34 14.77
C ALA A 153 -7.71 -8.57 14.46
N ARG A 154 -7.07 -8.85 13.32
CA ARG A 154 -5.79 -8.27 12.91
C ARG A 154 -5.86 -7.72 11.49
N THR A 155 -5.28 -6.55 11.28
CA THR A 155 -5.11 -5.96 9.93
C THR A 155 -3.63 -5.76 9.63
N ASN A 156 -3.24 -6.10 8.40
CA ASN A 156 -1.87 -5.95 7.91
C ASN A 156 -1.59 -4.55 7.35
N SER A 157 -2.60 -3.81 6.90
CA SER A 157 -2.43 -2.53 6.20
C SER A 157 -2.53 -1.30 7.11
N HIS A 158 -3.13 -1.45 8.28
CA HIS A 158 -3.48 -0.33 9.15
C HIS A 158 -3.24 -0.63 10.64
N PRO A 159 -2.01 -0.42 11.13
CA PRO A 159 -0.79 0.00 10.41
C PRO A 159 -0.05 -1.17 9.73
N PRO A 160 0.89 -0.88 8.79
CA PRO A 160 1.69 -1.88 8.10
C PRO A 160 2.36 -2.87 9.05
N SER A 161 2.06 -4.15 8.87
CA SER A 161 2.69 -5.25 9.60
C SER A 161 3.98 -5.71 8.93
N LEU A 162 4.75 -6.55 9.63
CA LEU A 162 5.96 -7.14 9.06
C LEU A 162 5.66 -8.02 7.83
N LEU A 163 4.44 -8.55 7.70
CA LEU A 163 4.01 -9.33 6.54
C LEU A 163 3.94 -8.47 5.27
N VAL A 164 3.50 -7.21 5.37
CA VAL A 164 3.48 -6.28 4.24
C VAL A 164 4.91 -5.97 3.77
N VAL A 165 5.83 -5.78 4.71
CA VAL A 165 7.25 -5.53 4.41
C VAL A 165 7.90 -6.75 3.77
N ALA A 166 7.58 -7.96 4.26
CA ALA A 166 8.04 -9.22 3.68
C ALA A 166 7.53 -9.39 2.23
N LEU A 167 6.25 -9.11 1.99
CA LEU A 167 5.66 -9.15 0.67
C LEU A 167 6.31 -8.11 -0.27
N ALA A 168 6.50 -6.87 0.20
CA ALA A 168 7.15 -5.81 -0.56
C ALA A 168 8.58 -6.17 -0.95
N ALA A 169 9.34 -6.79 -0.04
CA ALA A 169 10.68 -7.30 -0.32
C ALA A 169 10.62 -8.39 -1.41
N ALA A 170 9.74 -9.38 -1.26
CA ALA A 170 9.60 -10.47 -2.21
C ALA A 170 9.24 -9.97 -3.62
N GLN A 171 8.22 -9.10 -3.71
CA GLN A 171 7.77 -8.50 -4.97
C GLN A 171 8.84 -7.62 -5.61
N SER A 172 9.56 -6.82 -4.82
CA SER A 172 10.66 -5.99 -5.31
C SER A 172 11.80 -6.85 -5.87
N GLY A 173 12.18 -7.92 -5.18
CA GLY A 173 13.17 -8.88 -5.65
C GLY A 173 12.76 -9.53 -6.98
N ALA A 174 11.52 -10.00 -7.07
CA ALA A 174 10.97 -10.55 -8.32
C ALA A 174 10.98 -9.52 -9.45
N ALA A 175 10.51 -8.29 -9.18
CA ALA A 175 10.43 -7.23 -10.18
C ALA A 175 11.82 -6.87 -10.75
N ILE A 176 12.84 -6.78 -9.89
CA ILE A 176 14.22 -6.49 -10.32
C ILE A 176 14.78 -7.63 -11.17
N LEU A 177 14.54 -8.90 -10.79
CA LEU A 177 15.02 -10.05 -11.56
C LEU A 177 14.29 -10.22 -12.91
N LEU A 178 13.02 -9.82 -12.97
CA LEU A 178 12.21 -9.89 -14.18
C LEU A 178 12.33 -8.65 -15.07
N ARG A 179 12.93 -7.54 -14.57
CA ARG A 179 13.06 -6.25 -15.27
C ARG A 179 13.53 -6.41 -16.72
N ASP A 180 14.62 -7.14 -16.95
CA ASP A 180 15.22 -7.26 -18.29
C ASP A 180 14.32 -8.08 -19.24
N ARG A 181 13.62 -9.09 -18.72
CA ARG A 181 12.70 -9.92 -19.51
C ARG A 181 11.46 -9.12 -19.89
N LEU A 182 10.84 -8.47 -18.90
CA LEU A 182 9.67 -7.60 -19.09
C LEU A 182 10.01 -6.41 -19.98
N GLY A 183 11.18 -5.80 -19.79
CA GLY A 183 11.66 -4.70 -20.64
C GLY A 183 11.81 -5.11 -22.10
N ARG A 184 12.27 -6.33 -22.40
CA ARG A 184 12.32 -6.85 -23.78
C ARG A 184 10.93 -7.06 -24.38
N LEU A 185 9.99 -7.60 -23.62
CA LEU A 185 8.59 -7.77 -24.06
C LEU A 185 7.93 -6.42 -24.34
N LEU A 186 8.11 -5.46 -23.43
CA LEU A 186 7.53 -4.11 -23.51
C LEU A 186 8.22 -3.19 -24.53
N ARG A 187 9.21 -3.66 -25.30
CA ARG A 187 9.67 -2.94 -26.50
C ARG A 187 8.63 -2.97 -27.62
N LYS A 188 7.67 -3.90 -27.57
CA LYS A 188 6.55 -3.99 -28.52
C LYS A 188 5.49 -2.92 -28.15
N PRO A 189 5.18 -1.95 -29.03
CA PRO A 189 4.20 -0.89 -28.72
C PRO A 189 2.83 -1.43 -28.33
N GLN A 190 2.41 -2.57 -28.90
CA GLN A 190 1.15 -3.24 -28.59
C GLN A 190 1.05 -3.70 -27.13
N LEU A 191 2.19 -4.08 -26.51
CA LEU A 191 2.22 -4.48 -25.10
C LEU A 191 2.48 -3.30 -24.16
N TRP A 192 3.19 -2.28 -24.64
CA TRP A 192 3.52 -1.09 -23.86
C TRP A 192 2.39 -0.07 -23.75
N ALA A 193 1.65 0.17 -24.85
CA ALA A 193 0.63 1.20 -24.88
C ALA A 193 -0.49 1.00 -23.83
N PRO A 194 -1.05 -0.22 -23.63
CA PRO A 194 -2.02 -0.44 -22.56
C PRO A 194 -1.46 -0.14 -21.17
N VAL A 195 -0.21 -0.55 -20.91
CA VAL A 195 0.47 -0.29 -19.61
C VAL A 195 0.60 1.21 -19.36
N VAL A 196 0.97 1.98 -20.38
CA VAL A 196 1.08 3.45 -20.26
C VAL A 196 -0.28 4.09 -20.03
N VAL A 197 -1.30 3.71 -20.79
CA VAL A 197 -2.66 4.26 -20.63
C VAL A 197 -3.20 3.99 -19.23
N ILE A 198 -3.03 2.77 -18.73
CA ILE A 198 -3.41 2.41 -17.36
C ILE A 198 -2.59 3.23 -16.35
N ASN A 199 -1.28 3.35 -16.53
CA ASN A 199 -0.41 4.07 -15.60
C ASN A 199 -0.73 5.59 -15.55
N LEU A 200 -0.98 6.21 -16.70
CA LEU A 200 -1.41 7.62 -16.78
C LEU A 200 -2.74 7.84 -16.05
N SER A 201 -3.61 6.83 -16.07
CA SER A 201 -4.91 6.87 -15.41
C SER A 201 -4.89 6.29 -14.00
N ALA A 202 -3.76 5.77 -13.50
CA ALA A 202 -3.74 4.97 -12.27
C ALA A 202 -4.24 5.74 -11.04
N MET A 203 -3.84 7.01 -10.91
CA MET A 203 -4.34 7.87 -9.83
C MET A 203 -5.83 8.19 -9.99
N THR A 204 -6.32 8.35 -11.21
CA THR A 204 -7.75 8.53 -11.48
C THR A 204 -8.51 7.26 -11.13
N ILE A 205 -8.07 6.09 -11.59
CA ILE A 205 -8.67 4.80 -11.25
C ILE A 205 -8.69 4.62 -9.73
N LEU A 206 -7.58 4.90 -9.03
CA LEU A 206 -7.53 4.83 -7.57
C LEU A 206 -8.56 5.75 -6.90
N CYS A 207 -8.73 6.97 -7.38
CA CYS A 207 -9.71 7.88 -6.78
C CYS A 207 -11.17 7.47 -7.08
N TRP A 208 -11.44 6.93 -8.27
CA TRP A 208 -12.80 6.69 -8.75
C TRP A 208 -13.31 5.25 -8.59
N HIS A 209 -12.45 4.25 -8.36
CA HIS A 209 -12.85 2.83 -8.36
C HIS A 209 -13.92 2.49 -7.32
N GLN A 210 -13.86 3.08 -6.12
CA GLN A 210 -14.90 2.89 -5.10
C GLN A 210 -16.25 3.46 -5.55
N THR A 211 -16.23 4.59 -6.25
CA THR A 211 -17.45 5.19 -6.82
C THR A 211 -18.04 4.27 -7.89
N ALA A 212 -17.20 3.73 -8.79
CA ALA A 212 -17.63 2.79 -9.82
C ALA A 212 -18.17 1.48 -9.23
N MET A 213 -17.52 0.94 -8.20
CA MET A 213 -17.96 -0.25 -7.48
C MET A 213 -19.34 -0.03 -6.85
N LEU A 214 -19.54 1.09 -6.14
CA LEU A 214 -20.84 1.42 -5.54
C LEU A 214 -21.92 1.67 -6.60
N ALA A 215 -21.58 2.34 -7.69
CA ALA A 215 -22.51 2.59 -8.80
C ALA A 215 -22.96 1.29 -9.48
N ALA A 216 -22.13 0.24 -9.48
CA ALA A 216 -22.51 -1.08 -10.00
C ALA A 216 -23.25 -1.93 -8.93
N ALA A 217 -22.77 -1.92 -7.69
CA ALA A 217 -23.28 -2.77 -6.63
C ALA A 217 -24.67 -2.34 -6.12
N VAL A 218 -24.96 -1.04 -6.05
CA VAL A 218 -26.26 -0.54 -5.56
C VAL A 218 -27.41 -0.98 -6.48
N PRO A 219 -27.39 -0.74 -7.80
CA PRO A 219 -28.42 -1.26 -8.69
C PRO A 219 -28.49 -2.79 -8.67
N ALA A 220 -27.34 -3.48 -8.65
CA ALA A 220 -27.32 -4.95 -8.59
C ALA A 220 -28.02 -5.50 -7.35
N SER A 221 -27.82 -4.88 -6.18
CA SER A 221 -28.47 -5.27 -4.92
C SER A 221 -29.99 -5.04 -4.89
N LEU A 222 -30.50 -4.17 -5.77
CA LEU A 222 -31.94 -3.97 -5.94
C LEU A 222 -32.55 -5.02 -6.89
N THR A 223 -31.70 -5.74 -7.62
CA THR A 223 -32.08 -6.80 -8.56
C THR A 223 -31.79 -8.22 -8.06
N GLY A 224 -31.17 -8.38 -6.88
CA GLY A 224 -30.84 -9.67 -6.27
C GLY A 224 -29.95 -9.55 -5.03
#